data_AF-A0A9Q4GE47-F1
#
_entry.id   AF-A0A9Q4GE47-F1
#
_cell.length_a   1.000
_cell.length_b   1.000
_cell.length_c   1.000
_cell.angle_alpha   90.00
_cell.angle_beta   90.00
_cell.angle_gamma   90.00
#
_symmetry.space_group_name_H-M   'P 1'
#
loop_
_entity.id
_entity.type
_entity.pdbx_description
1 polymer ?
#
loop_
_entity_poly.entity_id
_entity_poly.type
_entity_poly.pdbx_seq_one_letter_code
_entity_poly.pdbx_strand_id
1 'polypeptide(L)'
;MKMFKHTIEYTDFNGTERKEDFYFHLSSVEVTRLEAELGKPLAEYVKELDADKDLKTLMDFLEKVILNSYGKKTSDGKSFMKSKTIREEFEYSQAYAELFEQLLTNQDLARKFGENVSNNGSTKKNAVAPQVVNN
;
A
#
# COMPACT_ATOMS: atom_id res chain seq x y z
N MET A 1 -14.15 -8.11 0.94
CA MET A 1 -12.94 -7.30 1.16
C MET A 1 -12.02 -7.51 -0.02
N LYS A 2 -11.67 -6.45 -0.77
CA LYS A 2 -10.79 -6.59 -1.94
C LYS A 2 -9.36 -6.36 -1.45
N MET A 3 -8.59 -7.44 -1.37
CA MET A 3 -7.15 -7.41 -1.10
C MET A 3 -6.46 -7.43 -2.46
N PHE A 4 -5.44 -6.58 -2.64
CA PHE A 4 -4.66 -6.59 -3.85
C PHE A 4 -3.67 -7.75 -3.79
N LYS A 5 -3.71 -8.62 -4.80
CA LYS A 5 -2.78 -9.72 -5.00
C LYS A 5 -1.94 -9.40 -6.22
N HIS A 6 -0.62 -9.50 -6.09
CA HIS A 6 0.30 -9.32 -7.20
C HIS A 6 1.33 -10.45 -7.22
N THR A 7 1.51 -11.07 -8.37
CA THR A 7 2.55 -12.09 -8.55
C THR A 7 3.81 -11.37 -9.01
N ILE A 8 4.90 -11.53 -8.27
CA ILE A 8 6.19 -10.90 -8.56
C ILE A 8 7.16 -11.99 -8.97
N GLU A 9 7.78 -11.79 -10.13
CA GLU A 9 8.90 -12.60 -10.61
C GLU A 9 10.20 -11.85 -10.32
N TYR A 10 11.13 -12.48 -9.62
CA TYR A 10 12.39 -11.83 -9.21
C TYR A 10 13.50 -12.87 -9.02
N THR A 11 14.75 -12.45 -9.13
CA THR A 11 15.91 -13.28 -8.78
C THR A 11 16.31 -13.01 -7.34
N ASP A 12 16.40 -14.04 -6.50
CA ASP A 12 16.82 -13.89 -5.11
C ASP A 12 18.34 -13.68 -4.97
N PHE A 13 18.82 -13.42 -3.76
CA PHE A 13 20.24 -13.19 -3.48
C PHE A 13 21.15 -14.40 -3.75
N ASN A 14 20.58 -15.60 -3.97
CA ASN A 14 21.32 -16.80 -4.38
C ASN A 14 21.28 -17.01 -5.91
N GLY A 15 20.75 -16.06 -6.68
CA GLY A 15 20.61 -16.19 -8.13
C GLY A 15 19.46 -17.12 -8.55
N THR A 16 18.56 -17.50 -7.64
CA THR A 16 17.43 -18.37 -7.97
C THR A 16 16.23 -17.54 -8.39
N GLU A 17 15.63 -17.88 -9.53
CA GLU A 17 14.38 -17.28 -9.98
C GLU A 17 13.22 -17.69 -9.06
N ARG A 18 12.47 -16.70 -8.60
CA ARG A 18 11.29 -16.84 -7.76
C ARG A 18 10.09 -16.28 -8.51
N LYS A 19 8.93 -16.89 -8.26
CA LYS A 19 7.62 -16.42 -8.71
C LYS A 19 6.64 -16.63 -7.58
N GLU A 20 6.32 -15.56 -6.88
CA GLU A 20 5.57 -15.62 -5.63
C GLU A 20 4.41 -14.63 -5.62
N ASP A 21 3.37 -14.98 -4.87
CA ASP A 21 2.17 -14.16 -4.71
C ASP A 21 2.28 -13.30 -3.45
N PHE A 22 2.22 -11.98 -3.64
CA PHE A 22 2.25 -10.99 -2.57
C PHE A 22 0.88 -10.33 -2.40
N TYR A 23 0.59 -9.95 -1.16
CA TYR A 23 -0.73 -9.47 -0.77
C TYR A 23 -0.62 -8.11 -0.09
N PHE A 24 -1.51 -7.20 -0.47
CA PHE A 24 -1.51 -5.82 -0.03
C PHE A 24 -2.93 -5.39 0.32
N HIS A 25 -3.08 -4.76 1.48
CA HIS A 25 -4.35 -4.26 1.97
C HIS A 25 -4.13 -3.21 3.04
N LEU A 26 -4.82 -2.07 2.96
CA LEU A 26 -5.00 -1.16 4.08
C LEU A 26 -6.42 -1.32 4.63
N SER A 27 -6.56 -1.47 5.94
CA SER A 27 -7.86 -1.40 6.61
C SER A 27 -8.42 0.02 6.57
N SER A 28 -9.73 0.17 6.84
CA SER A 28 -10.37 1.50 6.92
C SER A 28 -9.71 2.40 7.97
N VAL A 29 -9.26 1.82 9.07
CA VAL A 29 -8.56 2.55 10.15
C VAL A 29 -7.19 3.05 9.67
N GLU A 30 -6.45 2.23 8.94
CA GLU A 30 -5.13 2.62 8.40
C GLU A 30 -5.25 3.72 7.35
N VAL A 31 -6.23 3.62 6.43
CA VAL A 31 -6.50 4.68 5.46
C VAL A 31 -6.89 5.98 6.18
N THR A 32 -7.82 5.91 7.15
CA THR A 32 -8.26 7.10 7.91
C THR A 32 -7.10 7.75 8.65
N ARG A 33 -6.22 6.95 9.29
CA ARG A 33 -5.03 7.47 9.97
C ARG A 33 -4.08 8.14 8.98
N LEU A 34 -3.86 7.52 7.81
CA LEU A 34 -3.01 8.09 6.77
C LEU A 34 -3.55 9.42 6.24
N GLU A 35 -4.85 9.52 5.99
CA GLU A 35 -5.48 10.78 5.56
C GLU A 35 -5.43 11.85 6.66
N ALA A 36 -5.56 11.47 7.93
CA ALA A 36 -5.39 12.39 9.05
C ALA A 36 -3.94 12.91 9.17
N GLU A 37 -2.94 12.05 8.93
CA GLU A 37 -1.52 12.46 8.88
C GLU A 37 -1.24 13.42 7.71
N LEU A 38 -1.90 13.23 6.57
CA LEU A 38 -1.76 14.08 5.38
C LEU A 38 -2.61 15.36 5.45
N GLY A 39 -3.60 15.41 6.34
CA GLY A 39 -4.57 16.50 6.44
C GLY A 39 -5.57 16.57 5.28
N LYS A 40 -5.60 15.56 4.39
CA LYS A 40 -6.47 15.51 3.20
C LYS A 40 -6.69 14.08 2.69
N PRO A 41 -7.70 13.85 1.83
CA PRO A 41 -7.95 12.55 1.23
C PRO A 41 -6.76 12.03 0.42
N LEU A 42 -6.54 10.72 0.46
CA LEU A 42 -5.38 10.09 -0.18
C LEU A 42 -5.32 10.35 -1.70
N ALA A 43 -6.48 10.29 -2.34
CA ALA A 43 -6.62 10.52 -3.78
C ALA A 43 -6.38 11.99 -4.17
N GLU A 44 -6.58 12.94 -3.25
CA GLU A 44 -6.26 14.35 -3.47
C GLU A 44 -4.74 14.57 -3.36
N TYR A 45 -4.12 14.00 -2.32
CA TYR A 45 -2.67 14.10 -2.13
C TYR A 45 -1.88 13.52 -3.31
N VAL A 46 -2.26 12.35 -3.84
CA VAL A 46 -1.59 11.76 -5.01
C VAL A 46 -1.70 12.65 -6.25
N LYS A 47 -2.85 13.32 -6.46
CA LYS A 47 -3.02 14.23 -7.61
C LYS A 47 -2.14 15.47 -7.49
N GLU A 48 -1.95 15.99 -6.29
CA GLU A 48 -1.06 17.13 -6.05
C GLU A 48 0.40 16.75 -6.31
N LEU A 49 0.85 15.59 -5.80
CA LEU A 49 2.21 15.12 -6.04
C LEU A 49 2.53 14.96 -7.53
N ASP A 50 1.58 14.48 -8.32
CA ASP A 50 1.71 14.37 -9.78
C ASP A 50 1.77 15.76 -10.45
N ALA A 51 0.93 16.70 -10.01
CA ALA A 51 0.90 18.06 -10.55
C ALA A 51 2.17 18.86 -10.25
N ASP A 52 2.70 18.74 -9.02
CA ASP A 52 3.87 19.46 -8.55
C ASP A 52 5.19 18.86 -9.07
N LYS A 53 5.12 17.66 -9.69
CA LYS A 53 6.28 16.89 -10.17
C LYS A 53 7.33 16.67 -9.07
N ASP A 54 6.90 16.60 -7.82
CA ASP A 54 7.78 16.32 -6.69
C ASP A 54 8.06 14.81 -6.64
N LEU A 55 9.01 14.40 -7.48
CA LEU A 55 9.37 13.00 -7.63
C LEU A 55 9.87 12.40 -6.29
N LYS A 56 10.57 13.19 -5.47
CA LYS A 56 11.08 12.69 -4.19
C LYS A 56 9.92 12.36 -3.25
N THR A 57 8.99 13.30 -3.07
CA THR A 57 7.85 13.08 -2.19
C THR A 57 6.92 11.99 -2.73
N LEU A 58 6.78 11.86 -4.05
CA LEU A 58 6.06 10.76 -4.68
C LEU A 58 6.69 9.40 -4.38
N MET A 59 8.02 9.28 -4.48
CA MET A 59 8.74 8.04 -4.16
C MET A 59 8.61 7.68 -2.67
N ASP A 60 8.81 8.64 -1.77
CA ASP A 60 8.66 8.45 -0.32
C ASP A 60 7.23 8.00 0.04
N PHE A 61 6.23 8.60 -0.61
CA PHE A 61 4.83 8.25 -0.40
C PHE A 61 4.50 6.87 -0.98
N LEU A 62 5.00 6.53 -2.17
CA LEU A 62 4.82 5.22 -2.79
C LEU A 62 5.40 4.11 -1.91
N GLU A 63 6.63 4.27 -1.43
CA GLU A 63 7.26 3.35 -0.47
C GLU A 63 6.38 3.17 0.77
N LYS A 64 5.93 4.29 1.37
CA LYS A 64 5.08 4.26 2.56
C LYS A 64 3.81 3.43 2.33
N VAL A 65 3.13 3.61 1.19
CA VAL A 65 1.90 2.87 0.87
C VAL A 65 2.19 1.40 0.61
N ILE A 66 3.25 1.07 -0.13
CA ILE A 66 3.65 -0.33 -0.39
C ILE A 66 3.89 -1.07 0.92
N LEU A 67 4.76 -0.52 1.77
CA LEU A 67 5.19 -1.19 2.99
C LEU A 67 4.11 -1.21 4.08
N ASN A 68 3.25 -0.18 4.16
CA ASN A 68 2.13 -0.19 5.11
C ASN A 68 1.00 -1.13 4.68
N SER A 69 0.86 -1.38 3.39
CA SER A 69 -0.18 -2.26 2.88
C SER A 69 0.23 -3.73 2.85
N TYR A 70 1.52 -4.04 2.83
CA TYR A 70 2.00 -5.40 2.81
C TYR A 70 1.67 -6.20 4.08
N GLY A 71 1.36 -7.48 3.90
CA GLY A 71 1.12 -8.42 4.99
C GLY A 71 0.99 -9.86 4.51
N LYS A 72 0.97 -10.80 5.45
CA LYS A 72 0.79 -12.23 5.18
C LYS A 72 -0.65 -12.63 5.50
N LYS A 73 -1.37 -13.15 4.50
CA LYS A 73 -2.70 -13.74 4.71
C LYS A 73 -2.55 -15.11 5.37
N THR A 74 -3.29 -15.37 6.46
CA THR A 74 -3.29 -16.69 7.10
C THR A 74 -3.93 -17.73 6.18
N SER A 75 -3.52 -19.01 6.33
CA SER A 75 -4.06 -20.12 5.54
C SER A 75 -5.57 -20.30 5.71
N ASP A 76 -6.09 -20.04 6.91
CA ASP A 76 -7.53 -20.04 7.21
C ASP A 76 -8.26 -18.78 6.69
N GLY A 77 -7.52 -17.80 6.16
CA GLY A 77 -8.03 -16.56 5.60
C GLY A 77 -8.64 -15.58 6.61
N LYS A 78 -8.56 -15.85 7.91
CA LYS A 78 -9.18 -15.02 8.95
C LYS A 78 -8.40 -13.74 9.25
N SER A 79 -7.09 -13.77 9.06
CA SER A 79 -6.21 -12.68 9.46
C SER A 79 -5.32 -12.25 8.31
N PHE A 80 -5.09 -10.94 8.24
CA PHE A 80 -4.04 -10.34 7.44
C PHE A 80 -2.96 -9.82 8.40
N MET A 81 -1.90 -10.61 8.56
CA MET A 81 -0.88 -10.35 9.55
C MET A 81 0.09 -9.30 9.04
N LYS A 82 0.14 -8.17 9.75
CA LYS A 82 1.15 -7.13 9.58
C LYS A 82 1.94 -7.00 10.87
N SER A 83 3.25 -6.93 10.76
CA SER A 83 4.16 -6.67 11.87
C SER A 83 5.42 -5.99 11.35
N LYS A 84 6.21 -5.40 12.26
CA LYS A 84 7.51 -4.82 11.92
C LYS A 84 8.41 -5.84 11.20
N THR A 85 8.50 -7.06 11.73
CA THR A 85 9.29 -8.13 11.13
C THR A 85 8.79 -8.52 9.74
N ILE A 86 7.47 -8.70 9.54
CA ILE A 86 6.91 -9.03 8.22
C ILE A 86 7.22 -7.93 7.21
N ARG A 87 7.09 -6.67 7.63
CA ARG A 87 7.40 -5.51 6.79
C ARG A 87 8.89 -5.49 6.43
N GLU A 88 9.78 -5.57 7.41
CA GLU A 88 11.24 -5.50 7.20
C GLU A 88 11.74 -6.66 6.32
N GLU A 89 11.24 -7.88 6.52
CA GLU A 89 11.55 -9.02 5.65
C GLU A 89 11.22 -8.74 4.18
N PHE A 90 10.10 -8.06 3.92
CA PHE A 90 9.69 -7.71 2.57
C PHE A 90 10.46 -6.50 2.03
N GLU A 91 10.61 -5.45 2.82
CA GLU A 91 11.38 -4.24 2.49
C GLU A 91 12.81 -4.57 2.03
N TYR A 92 13.45 -5.56 2.68
CA TYR A 92 14.79 -6.01 2.34
C TYR A 92 14.85 -7.14 1.30
N SER A 93 13.73 -7.44 0.63
CA SER A 93 13.66 -8.49 -0.38
C SER A 93 13.81 -7.95 -1.81
N GLN A 94 14.28 -8.82 -2.72
CA GLN A 94 14.29 -8.54 -4.16
C GLN A 94 12.88 -8.39 -4.74
N ALA A 95 11.88 -9.03 -4.12
CA ALA A 95 10.47 -8.84 -4.51
C ALA A 95 9.98 -7.41 -4.29
N TYR A 96 10.41 -6.76 -3.20
CA TYR A 96 10.09 -5.35 -2.96
C TYR A 96 10.73 -4.43 -3.99
N ALA A 97 12.03 -4.62 -4.26
CA ALA A 97 12.76 -3.84 -5.25
C ALA A 97 12.07 -3.91 -6.63
N GLU A 98 11.74 -5.13 -7.06
CA GLU A 98 11.03 -5.39 -8.31
C GLU A 98 9.64 -4.73 -8.33
N LEU A 99 8.84 -4.89 -7.25
CA LEU A 99 7.52 -4.25 -7.18
C LEU A 99 7.61 -2.72 -7.25
N PHE A 100 8.57 -2.14 -6.54
CA PHE A 100 8.75 -0.70 -6.50
C PHE A 100 9.07 -0.16 -7.90
N GLU A 101 9.99 -0.82 -8.62
CA GLU A 101 10.33 -0.46 -10.01
C GLU A 101 9.14 -0.63 -10.96
N GLN A 102 8.38 -1.73 -10.84
CA GLN A 102 7.17 -1.94 -11.63
C GLN A 102 6.14 -0.84 -11.39
N LEU A 103 5.92 -0.43 -10.14
CA LEU A 103 4.97 0.64 -9.82
C LEU A 103 5.47 2.01 -10.27
N LEU A 104 6.77 2.26 -10.23
CA LEU A 104 7.37 3.52 -10.68
C LEU A 104 7.28 3.69 -12.21
N THR A 105 7.47 2.60 -12.96
CA THR A 105 7.56 2.62 -14.43
C THR A 105 6.23 2.33 -15.13
N ASN A 106 5.27 1.72 -14.44
CA ASN A 106 3.96 1.36 -14.99
C ASN A 106 2.82 2.11 -14.28
N GLN A 107 2.42 3.24 -14.87
CA GLN A 107 1.34 4.09 -14.33
C GLN A 107 0.02 3.34 -14.14
N ASP A 108 -0.33 2.41 -15.05
CA ASP A 108 -1.56 1.63 -14.92
C ASP A 108 -1.52 0.64 -13.76
N LEU A 109 -0.36 0.03 -13.50
CA LEU A 109 -0.16 -0.81 -12.33
C LEU A 109 -0.20 0.03 -11.05
N ALA A 110 0.46 1.19 -11.03
CA ALA A 110 0.47 2.09 -9.87
C ALA A 110 -0.95 2.55 -9.49
N ARG A 111 -1.74 2.93 -10.50
CA ARG A 111 -3.15 3.29 -10.31
C ARG A 111 -3.96 2.11 -9.77
N LYS A 112 -3.85 0.93 -10.37
CA LYS A 112 -4.53 -0.29 -9.89
C LYS A 112 -4.11 -0.63 -8.46
N PHE A 113 -2.83 -0.51 -8.13
CA PHE A 113 -2.31 -0.74 -6.80
C PHE A 113 -2.98 0.20 -5.79
N GLY A 114 -2.91 1.52 -6.02
CA GLY A 114 -3.51 2.52 -5.14
C GLY A 114 -5.02 2.34 -4.96
N GLU A 115 -5.75 2.10 -6.05
CA GLU A 115 -7.19 1.85 -6.02
C GLU A 115 -7.56 0.59 -5.22
N ASN A 116 -6.80 -0.50 -5.34
CA ASN A 116 -7.19 -1.77 -4.71
C ASN A 116 -6.66 -1.91 -3.28
N VAL A 117 -5.56 -1.26 -2.95
CA VAL A 117 -5.00 -1.25 -1.58
C VAL A 117 -5.84 -0.41 -0.63
N SER A 118 -6.44 0.68 -1.12
CA SER A 118 -7.29 1.59 -0.34
C SER A 118 -8.79 1.24 -0.40
N ASN A 119 -9.20 0.28 -1.25
CA ASN A 119 -10.60 -0.08 -1.42
C ASN A 119 -11.04 -1.21 -0.48
N ASN A 120 -11.62 -0.79 0.63
CA ASN A 120 -11.92 -1.64 1.77
C ASN A 120 -13.36 -2.18 1.71
N GLY A 121 -14.06 -2.00 0.57
CA GLY A 121 -15.50 -2.23 0.45
C GLY A 121 -16.35 -1.01 0.79
N SER A 122 -15.78 0.19 0.76
CA SER A 122 -16.47 1.44 1.10
C SER A 122 -17.20 2.05 -0.09
N THR A 123 -18.36 1.50 -0.45
CA THR A 123 -19.48 2.36 -0.89
C THR A 123 -20.03 3.08 0.35
N LYS A 124 -19.27 4.01 0.92
CA LYS A 124 -19.80 5.01 1.87
C LYS A 124 -19.03 6.32 1.72
N LYS A 125 -19.58 7.21 0.89
CA LYS A 125 -19.61 8.64 1.20
C LYS A 125 -20.08 8.76 2.65
N ASN A 126 -19.23 9.29 3.52
CA ASN A 126 -19.54 10.16 4.66
C ASN A 126 -18.35 10.10 5.61
N ALA A 127 -17.43 11.03 5.43
CA ALA A 127 -16.50 11.43 6.49
C ALA A 127 -17.35 11.99 7.64
N VAL A 128 -17.59 11.17 8.66
CA VAL A 128 -18.00 11.70 9.96
C VAL A 128 -16.71 11.96 10.71
N ALA A 129 -16.30 13.23 10.75
CA ALA A 129 -15.21 13.66 11.60
C ALA A 129 -15.50 13.21 13.05
N PRO A 130 -14.52 12.64 13.77
CA PRO A 130 -14.67 12.40 15.19
C PRO A 130 -14.99 13.74 15.87
N GLN A 131 -16.17 13.86 16.49
CA GLN A 131 -16.43 14.99 17.36
C GLN A 131 -15.57 14.80 18.61
N VAL A 132 -14.59 15.69 18.78
CA VAL A 132 -13.85 15.80 20.03
C VAL A 132 -14.86 16.21 21.10
N VAL A 133 -15.19 15.28 22.01
CA VAL A 133 -16.02 15.58 23.18
C VAL A 133 -15.13 16.35 24.13
N ASN A 134 -15.23 17.69 24.08
CA ASN A 134 -14.63 18.55 25.10
C ASN A 134 -15.48 18.43 26.36
N ASN A 135 -14.87 17.97 27.45
CA ASN A 135 -15.45 17.93 28.79
C ASN A 135 -14.76 18.98 29.66
#